data_AF-A0A015KT47-F1
#
_entry.id   AF-A0A015KT47-F1
#
_cell.length_a   1.000
_cell.length_b   1.000
_cell.length_c   1.000
_cell.angle_alpha   90.00
_cell.angle_beta   90.00
_cell.angle_gamma   90.00
#
_symmetry.space_group_name_H-M   'P 1'
#
loop_
_entity.id
_entity.type
_entity.pdbx_description
1 polymer ?
#
loop_
_entity_poly.entity_id
_entity_poly.type
_entity_poly.pdbx_seq_one_letter_code
_entity_poly.pdbx_strand_id
1 'polypeptide(L)'
;MPICLDKMKNRRGILAKEIRATLFKTCNIQIKTNSGAKITDWKKSPCVTEAYANLWKVDNTGLFVINGIIMKAMPKESKENCLTPSIISFALAVCCIVLNPHSDEIRCTEDAIKQRSSIFLVLLNENTFPKESDISEIQEGSREMTNYNDNVEEISEDDDDARLFE
;
A
#
# COMPACT_ATOMS: atom_id res chain seq x y z
N MET A 1 -23.65 -16.66 6.43
CA MET A 1 -23.04 -15.95 7.58
C MET A 1 -22.16 -14.78 7.09
N PRO A 2 -22.70 -13.55 6.95
CA PRO A 2 -21.93 -12.39 6.45
C PRO A 2 -21.16 -11.59 7.53
N ILE A 3 -21.62 -11.63 8.79
CA ILE A 3 -21.22 -10.70 9.87
C ILE A 3 -19.73 -10.84 10.28
N CYS A 4 -19.08 -11.96 9.99
CA CYS A 4 -17.68 -12.20 10.37
C CYS A 4 -16.68 -11.49 9.44
N LEU A 5 -16.96 -11.49 8.14
CA LEU A 5 -16.06 -10.93 7.11
C LEU A 5 -15.96 -9.41 7.22
N ASP A 6 -17.08 -8.72 7.45
CA ASP A 6 -17.11 -7.25 7.56
C ASP A 6 -16.35 -6.76 8.79
N LYS A 7 -16.47 -7.48 9.92
CA LYS A 7 -15.72 -7.16 11.15
C LYS A 7 -14.21 -7.32 10.94
N MET A 8 -13.78 -8.35 10.21
CA MET A 8 -12.36 -8.57 9.91
C MET A 8 -11.80 -7.56 8.90
N LYS A 9 -12.56 -7.24 7.84
CA LYS A 9 -12.20 -6.20 6.86
C LYS A 9 -12.05 -4.83 7.54
N ASN A 10 -12.98 -4.49 8.43
CA ASN A 10 -12.92 -3.25 9.20
C ASN A 10 -11.66 -3.18 10.09
N ARG A 11 -11.29 -4.27 10.77
CA ARG A 11 -10.06 -4.33 11.58
C ARG A 11 -8.79 -4.10 10.74
N ARG A 12 -8.68 -4.74 9.57
CA ARG A 12 -7.53 -4.52 8.66
C ARG A 12 -7.47 -3.07 8.17
N GLY A 13 -8.61 -2.50 7.81
CA GLY A 13 -8.70 -1.09 7.39
C GLY A 13 -8.26 -0.12 8.50
N ILE A 14 -8.71 -0.36 9.74
CA ILE A 14 -8.28 0.42 10.91
C ILE A 14 -6.76 0.28 11.11
N LEU A 15 -6.22 -0.93 11.08
CA LEU A 15 -4.79 -1.15 11.25
C LEU A 15 -3.96 -0.46 10.15
N ALA A 16 -4.36 -0.57 8.88
CA ALA A 16 -3.67 0.13 7.79
C ALA A 16 -3.65 1.66 8.00
N LYS A 17 -4.75 2.22 8.52
CA LYS A 17 -4.85 3.65 8.86
C LYS A 17 -3.89 4.03 9.99
N GLU A 18 -3.84 3.24 11.06
CA GLU A 18 -2.96 3.50 12.21
C GLU A 18 -1.48 3.35 11.83
N ILE A 19 -1.13 2.34 11.04
CA ILE A 19 0.23 2.15 10.51
C ILE A 19 0.63 3.34 9.65
N ARG A 20 -0.23 3.76 8.73
CA ARG A 20 0.03 4.92 7.86
C ARG A 20 0.21 6.21 8.66
N ALA A 21 -0.65 6.47 9.65
CA ALA A 21 -0.54 7.64 10.51
C ALA A 21 0.76 7.63 11.31
N THR A 22 1.13 6.46 11.86
CA THR A 22 2.36 6.25 12.60
C THR A 22 3.60 6.40 11.73
N LEU A 23 3.55 5.90 10.48
CA LEU A 23 4.61 6.06 9.49
C LEU A 23 4.87 7.55 9.20
N PHE A 24 3.83 8.31 8.88
CA PHE A 24 3.94 9.75 8.63
C PHE A 24 4.54 10.50 9.82
N LYS A 25 4.13 10.14 11.03
CA LYS A 25 4.70 10.72 12.26
C LYS A 25 6.15 10.31 12.50
N THR A 26 6.48 9.04 12.29
CA THR A 26 7.82 8.48 12.58
C THR A 26 8.86 8.99 11.58
N CYS A 27 8.48 9.12 10.30
CA CYS A 27 9.35 9.62 9.25
C CYS A 27 9.25 11.15 9.07
N ASN A 28 8.37 11.83 9.81
CA ASN A 28 8.09 13.26 9.67
C ASN A 28 7.77 13.69 8.22
N ILE A 29 6.90 12.94 7.57
CA ILE A 29 6.48 13.15 6.18
C ILE A 29 4.97 13.36 6.09
N GLN A 30 4.55 14.19 5.13
CA GLN A 30 3.13 14.43 4.88
C GLN A 30 2.90 14.70 3.39
N ILE A 31 1.72 14.30 2.91
CA ILE A 31 1.21 14.64 1.59
C ILE A 31 -0.27 15.02 1.69
N LYS A 32 -0.65 16.09 0.99
CA LYS A 32 -2.01 16.69 1.04
C LYS A 32 -2.70 16.71 -0.33
N THR A 33 -2.29 15.84 -1.25
CA THR A 33 -2.80 15.80 -2.62
C THR A 33 -3.11 14.37 -3.05
N ASN A 34 -4.05 14.27 -3.98
CA ASN A 34 -4.48 13.05 -4.66
C ASN A 34 -4.04 13.01 -6.13
N SER A 35 -3.30 14.02 -6.61
CA SER A 35 -2.77 14.05 -7.98
C SER A 35 -1.60 13.09 -8.11
N GLY A 36 -1.68 12.15 -9.06
CA GLY A 36 -0.64 11.16 -9.33
C GLY A 36 0.74 11.80 -9.54
N ALA A 37 0.84 12.82 -10.42
CA ALA A 37 2.09 13.54 -10.66
C ALA A 37 2.71 14.13 -9.38
N LYS A 38 1.89 14.81 -8.55
CA LYS A 38 2.37 15.38 -7.28
C LYS A 38 2.75 14.30 -6.26
N ILE A 39 2.09 13.14 -6.28
CA ILE A 39 2.45 11.99 -5.46
C ILE A 39 3.80 11.43 -5.91
N THR A 40 4.01 11.26 -7.21
CA THR A 40 5.28 10.80 -7.77
C THR A 40 6.43 11.74 -7.39
N ASP A 41 6.24 13.05 -7.53
CA ASP A 41 7.25 14.05 -7.15
C ASP A 41 7.54 14.03 -5.64
N TRP A 42 6.49 13.92 -4.82
CA TRP A 42 6.63 13.78 -3.38
C TRP A 42 7.40 12.52 -2.99
N LYS A 43 7.14 11.37 -3.61
CA LYS A 43 7.85 10.11 -3.34
C LYS A 43 9.31 10.14 -3.75
N LYS A 44 9.64 10.90 -4.80
CA LYS A 44 11.02 11.16 -5.23
C LYS A 44 11.77 12.16 -4.35
N SER A 45 11.10 12.81 -3.40
CA SER A 45 11.78 13.71 -2.47
C SER A 45 12.82 12.95 -1.63
N PRO A 46 13.93 13.61 -1.23
CA PRO A 46 14.98 12.96 -0.46
C PRO A 46 14.49 12.31 0.83
N CYS A 47 13.58 12.97 1.55
CA CYS A 47 13.06 12.46 2.82
C CYS A 47 12.20 11.20 2.64
N VAL A 48 11.38 11.12 1.58
CA VAL A 48 10.56 9.93 1.32
C VAL A 48 11.41 8.80 0.77
N THR A 49 12.38 9.09 -0.10
CA THR A 49 13.32 8.09 -0.63
C THR A 49 14.15 7.47 0.50
N GLU A 50 14.64 8.29 1.43
CA GLU A 50 15.36 7.80 2.61
C GLU A 50 14.44 6.97 3.52
N ALA A 51 13.22 7.45 3.78
CA ALA A 51 12.24 6.70 4.57
C ALA A 51 11.90 5.34 3.93
N TYR A 52 11.80 5.26 2.61
CA TYR A 52 11.59 4.03 1.87
C TYR A 52 12.80 3.08 1.99
N ALA A 53 14.02 3.57 1.76
CA ALA A 53 15.23 2.78 1.93
C ALA A 53 15.37 2.21 3.36
N ASN A 54 14.92 2.98 4.36
CA ASN A 54 14.93 2.57 5.76
C ASN A 54 13.95 1.42 6.07
N LEU A 55 12.92 1.17 5.26
CA LEU A 55 11.99 0.05 5.47
C LEU A 55 12.70 -1.31 5.39
N TRP A 56 13.78 -1.38 4.62
CA TRP A 56 14.54 -2.60 4.33
C TRP A 56 15.72 -2.83 5.28
N LYS A 57 15.97 -1.90 6.20
CA LYS A 57 17.07 -2.03 7.16
C LYS A 57 16.74 -3.09 8.20
N VAL A 58 17.64 -4.06 8.31
CA VAL A 58 17.56 -5.15 9.29
C VAL A 58 18.61 -4.92 10.38
N ASP A 59 18.23 -5.12 11.63
CA ASP A 59 19.13 -5.19 12.77
C ASP A 59 18.97 -6.53 13.52
N ASN A 60 19.54 -6.63 14.72
CA ASN A 60 19.46 -7.83 15.57
C ASN A 60 18.02 -8.19 15.98
N THR A 61 17.06 -7.28 15.80
CA THR A 61 15.63 -7.45 16.11
C THR A 61 14.77 -7.65 14.85
N GLY A 62 15.39 -7.70 13.68
CA GLY A 62 14.72 -7.84 12.39
C GLY A 62 14.49 -6.49 11.70
N LEU A 63 13.33 -6.30 11.08
CA LEU A 63 12.96 -5.06 10.39
C LEU A 63 12.68 -3.93 11.39
N PHE A 64 13.73 -3.33 11.94
CA PHE A 64 13.69 -2.38 13.06
C PHE A 64 12.66 -1.26 12.87
N VAL A 65 12.64 -0.63 11.69
CA VAL A 65 11.73 0.49 11.40
C VAL A 65 10.28 0.03 11.39
N ILE A 66 9.99 -1.10 10.75
CA ILE A 66 8.64 -1.69 10.70
C ILE A 66 8.18 -2.11 12.09
N ASN A 67 9.05 -2.79 12.85
CA ASN A 67 8.76 -3.20 14.22
C ASN A 67 8.44 -1.99 15.10
N GLY A 68 9.22 -0.91 14.98
CA GLY A 68 8.97 0.35 15.70
C GLY A 68 7.64 1.01 15.32
N ILE A 69 7.24 0.95 14.05
CA ILE A 69 5.93 1.44 13.59
C ILE A 69 4.80 0.60 14.19
N ILE A 70 4.91 -0.73 14.14
CA ILE A 70 3.88 -1.64 14.70
C ILE A 70 3.68 -1.39 16.19
N MET A 71 4.78 -1.33 16.96
CA MET A 71 4.70 -1.12 18.42
C MET A 71 4.05 0.22 18.79
N LYS A 72 4.20 1.26 17.97
CA LYS A 72 3.58 2.57 18.17
C LYS A 72 2.13 2.62 17.67
N ALA A 73 1.82 1.92 16.58
CA ALA A 73 0.46 1.85 16.01
C ALA A 73 -0.48 0.96 16.84
N MET A 74 0.08 -0.02 17.56
CA MET A 74 -0.68 -1.00 18.36
C MET A 74 -0.14 -1.07 19.81
N PRO A 75 -0.22 0.02 20.60
CA PRO A 75 0.41 0.08 21.91
C PRO A 75 -0.27 -0.78 22.99
N LYS A 76 -1.49 -1.28 22.74
CA LYS A 76 -2.19 -2.19 23.66
C LYS A 76 -1.79 -3.64 23.39
N GLU A 77 -1.69 -4.00 22.13
CA GLU A 77 -1.32 -5.31 21.62
C GLU A 77 0.20 -5.55 21.67
N SER A 78 1.02 -4.49 21.77
CA SER A 78 2.47 -4.60 21.95
C SER A 78 2.88 -5.33 23.23
N LYS A 79 1.96 -5.46 24.19
CA LYS A 79 2.13 -6.26 25.41
C LYS A 79 1.98 -7.76 25.17
N GLU A 80 1.45 -8.18 24.02
CA GLU A 80 1.12 -9.58 23.67
C GLU A 80 1.83 -10.05 22.39
N ASN A 81 3.11 -9.72 22.24
CA ASN A 81 3.95 -10.17 21.11
C ASN A 81 3.36 -9.82 19.72
N CYS A 82 3.08 -8.53 19.50
CA CYS A 82 2.50 -8.01 18.24
C CYS A 82 3.40 -8.18 16.99
N LEU A 83 4.66 -8.61 17.14
CA LEU A 83 5.63 -8.73 16.05
C LEU A 83 5.59 -10.12 15.40
N THR A 84 4.40 -10.54 14.98
CA THR A 84 4.22 -11.80 14.24
C THR A 84 4.54 -11.60 12.76
N PRO A 85 4.97 -12.64 12.01
CA PRO A 85 5.19 -12.57 10.56
C PRO A 85 4.00 -11.97 9.80
N SER A 86 2.77 -12.30 10.20
CA SER A 86 1.53 -11.78 9.62
C SER A 86 1.35 -10.27 9.81
N ILE A 87 1.69 -9.74 11.00
CA ILE A 87 1.58 -8.30 11.27
C ILE A 87 2.73 -7.54 10.60
N ILE A 88 3.95 -8.09 10.64
CA ILE A 88 5.14 -7.50 10.00
C ILE A 88 4.93 -7.40 8.49
N SER A 89 4.51 -8.49 7.84
CA SER A 89 4.23 -8.50 6.39
C SER A 89 3.14 -7.51 6.00
N PHE A 90 2.05 -7.42 6.77
CA PHE A 90 0.98 -6.45 6.53
C PHE A 90 1.48 -5.00 6.68
N ALA A 91 2.22 -4.71 7.74
CA ALA A 91 2.75 -3.38 8.00
C ALA A 91 3.77 -2.94 6.95
N LEU A 92 4.69 -3.85 6.58
CA LEU A 92 5.65 -3.61 5.51
C LEU A 92 4.94 -3.33 4.18
N ALA A 93 3.89 -4.09 3.83
CA ALA A 93 3.11 -3.85 2.62
C ALA A 93 2.46 -2.47 2.60
N VAL A 94 1.83 -2.05 3.71
CA VAL A 94 1.25 -0.71 3.84
C VAL A 94 2.32 0.38 3.68
N CYS A 95 3.46 0.25 4.35
CA CYS A 95 4.56 1.23 4.25
C CYS A 95 5.15 1.27 2.83
N CYS A 96 5.32 0.11 2.19
CA CYS A 96 5.80 0.01 0.82
C CYS A 96 4.87 0.72 -0.16
N ILE A 97 3.55 0.48 -0.12
CA ILE A 97 2.61 1.16 -1.00
C ILE A 97 2.74 2.68 -0.86
N VAL A 98 2.76 3.16 0.39
CA VAL A 98 2.76 4.60 0.68
C VAL A 98 4.06 5.29 0.24
N LEU A 99 5.22 4.65 0.38
CA LEU A 99 6.52 5.30 0.16
C LEU A 99 7.24 4.90 -1.13
N ASN A 100 6.84 3.83 -1.81
CA ASN A 100 7.58 3.29 -2.95
C ASN A 100 7.71 4.33 -4.07
N PRO A 101 8.93 4.82 -4.39
CA PRO A 101 9.18 5.86 -5.39
C PRO A 101 8.94 5.40 -6.83
N HIS A 102 8.81 4.10 -7.06
CA HIS A 102 8.63 3.50 -8.38
C HIS A 102 7.17 3.44 -8.84
N SER A 103 6.23 3.90 -8.00
CA SER A 103 4.79 3.90 -8.24
C SER A 103 4.14 5.19 -7.73
N ASP A 104 3.09 5.67 -8.40
CA ASP A 104 2.22 6.76 -7.96
C ASP A 104 1.11 6.30 -6.99
N GLU A 105 1.01 4.99 -6.73
CA GLU A 105 0.02 4.41 -5.83
C GLU A 105 0.25 4.91 -4.41
N ILE A 106 -0.77 5.50 -3.80
CA ILE A 106 -0.71 5.91 -2.38
C ILE A 106 -1.85 5.35 -1.55
N ARG A 107 -2.86 4.76 -2.20
CA ARG A 107 -4.03 4.20 -1.53
C ARG A 107 -3.75 2.75 -1.21
N CYS A 108 -3.85 2.38 0.06
CA CYS A 108 -3.67 1.00 0.49
C CYS A 108 -4.97 0.21 0.26
N THR A 109 -5.21 -0.22 -0.98
CA THR A 109 -6.35 -1.09 -1.32
C THR A 109 -6.15 -2.49 -0.77
N GLU A 110 -7.22 -3.26 -0.60
CA GLU A 110 -7.14 -4.62 -0.06
C GLU A 110 -6.27 -5.51 -0.96
N ASP A 111 -6.42 -5.42 -2.29
CA ASP A 111 -5.66 -6.20 -3.26
C ASP A 111 -4.18 -5.81 -3.28
N ALA A 112 -3.87 -4.51 -3.28
CA ALA A 112 -2.49 -4.03 -3.28
C ALA A 112 -1.72 -4.45 -2.01
N ILE A 113 -2.39 -4.41 -0.86
CA ILE A 113 -1.83 -4.91 0.41
C ILE A 113 -1.67 -6.42 0.35
N LYS A 114 -2.71 -7.16 -0.09
CA LYS A 114 -2.69 -8.62 -0.14
C LYS A 114 -1.57 -9.14 -1.05
N GLN A 115 -1.38 -8.56 -2.23
CA GLN A 115 -0.36 -8.97 -3.18
C GLN A 115 1.05 -8.90 -2.55
N ARG A 116 1.39 -7.76 -1.93
CA ARG A 116 2.71 -7.53 -1.31
C ARG A 116 2.88 -8.31 0.00
N SER A 117 1.87 -8.26 0.87
CA SER A 117 1.92 -8.94 2.18
C SER A 117 2.04 -10.46 2.04
N SER A 118 1.45 -11.08 1.01
CA SER A 118 1.57 -12.52 0.81
C SER A 118 3.00 -12.95 0.50
N ILE A 119 3.73 -12.18 -0.33
CA ILE A 119 5.15 -12.41 -0.62
C ILE A 119 5.97 -12.29 0.67
N PHE A 120 5.80 -11.19 1.38
CA PHE A 120 6.55 -10.94 2.62
C PHE A 120 6.27 -11.98 3.71
N LEU A 121 5.03 -12.46 3.81
CA LEU A 121 4.66 -13.46 4.79
C LEU A 121 5.37 -14.79 4.54
N VAL A 122 5.48 -15.23 3.28
CA VAL A 122 6.21 -16.46 2.92
C VAL A 122 7.67 -16.34 3.36
N LEU A 123 8.34 -15.26 2.97
CA LEU A 123 9.75 -15.01 3.33
C LEU A 123 9.96 -15.01 4.85
N LEU A 124 9.11 -14.30 5.59
CA LEU A 124 9.23 -14.21 7.05
C LEU A 124 8.96 -15.56 7.74
N ASN A 125 8.05 -16.38 7.21
CA ASN A 125 7.82 -17.74 7.72
C ASN A 125 9.01 -18.67 7.45
N GLU A 126 9.78 -18.40 6.39
CA GLU A 126 11.05 -19.07 6.07
C GLU A 126 12.25 -18.47 6.82
N ASN A 127 12.01 -17.56 7.79
CA ASN A 127 13.03 -16.82 8.53
C ASN A 127 13.96 -15.98 7.64
N THR A 128 13.46 -15.55 6.48
CA THR A 128 14.16 -14.67 5.55
C THR A 128 13.56 -13.26 5.60
N PHE A 129 14.41 -12.23 5.72
CA PHE A 129 13.94 -10.85 5.71
C PHE A 129 13.66 -10.36 4.30
N PRO A 130 12.46 -9.79 4.04
CA PRO A 130 12.14 -9.18 2.76
C PRO A 130 13.08 -8.05 2.35
N LYS A 131 13.30 -7.93 1.04
CA LYS A 131 14.09 -6.91 0.37
C LYS A 131 13.25 -6.20 -0.69
N GLU A 132 13.73 -5.05 -1.14
CA GLU A 132 13.07 -4.28 -2.20
C GLU A 132 12.90 -5.08 -3.50
N SER A 133 13.89 -5.92 -3.86
CA SER A 133 13.88 -6.76 -5.06
C SER A 133 12.75 -7.78 -5.09
N ASP A 134 12.23 -8.17 -3.92
CA ASP A 134 11.22 -9.24 -3.83
C ASP A 134 9.84 -8.77 -4.33
N ILE A 135 9.68 -7.47 -4.59
CA ILE A 135 8.44 -6.89 -5.14
C ILE A 135 8.65 -6.18 -6.48
N SER A 136 9.79 -6.38 -7.15
CA SER A 136 10.09 -5.73 -8.43
C SER A 136 9.06 -6.06 -9.53
N GLU A 137 8.61 -7.31 -9.63
CA GLU A 137 7.61 -7.73 -10.63
C GLU A 137 6.24 -7.04 -10.46
N ILE A 138 5.86 -6.72 -9.22
CA ILE A 138 4.62 -5.98 -8.92
C ILE A 138 4.73 -4.53 -9.44
N GLN A 139 5.93 -3.97 -9.42
CA GLN A 139 6.19 -2.59 -9.88
C GLN A 139 6.10 -2.48 -11.40
N GLU A 140 6.42 -3.55 -12.13
CA GLU A 140 6.38 -3.60 -13.59
C GLU A 140 4.94 -3.79 -14.12
N GLY A 141 4.17 -4.72 -13.55
CA GLY A 141 2.78 -4.95 -13.98
C GLY A 141 1.82 -3.77 -13.73
N SER A 142 2.11 -2.92 -12.74
CA SER A 142 1.32 -1.69 -12.50
C SER A 142 1.50 -0.63 -13.60
N ARG A 143 2.63 -0.64 -14.32
CA ARG A 143 2.93 0.34 -15.40
C ARG A 143 2.22 0.00 -16.71
N GLU A 144 1.90 -1.27 -16.95
CA GLU A 144 1.23 -1.72 -18.17
C GLU A 144 -0.28 -1.43 -18.15
N MET A 145 -0.92 -1.44 -16.98
CA MET A 145 -2.37 -1.28 -16.86
C MET A 145 -2.87 0.17 -16.99
N THR A 146 -2.00 1.18 -16.86
CA THR A 146 -2.38 2.59 -17.03
C THR A 146 -2.50 3.04 -18.49
N ASN A 147 -2.12 2.20 -19.45
CA ASN A 147 -2.05 2.60 -20.87
C ASN A 147 -3.32 2.29 -21.68
N TYR A 148 -4.39 1.78 -21.05
CA TYR A 148 -5.60 1.31 -21.75
C TYR A 148 -6.84 2.18 -21.57
N ASN A 149 -6.77 3.34 -20.91
CA ASN A 149 -7.99 4.04 -20.50
C ASN A 149 -8.08 5.54 -20.85
N ASP A 150 -7.41 6.00 -21.92
CA ASP A 150 -7.53 7.39 -22.40
C ASP A 150 -8.29 7.56 -23.73
N ASN A 151 -8.94 6.51 -24.26
CA ASN A 151 -9.85 6.63 -25.39
C ASN A 151 -11.24 6.11 -25.02
N VAL A 152 -12.00 6.93 -24.28
CA VAL A 152 -13.46 6.89 -24.42
C VAL A 152 -13.79 7.89 -25.51
N GLU A 153 -13.93 7.37 -26.74
CA GLU A 153 -14.52 8.12 -27.84
C GLU A 153 -15.90 8.62 -27.39
N GLU A 154 -16.08 9.94 -27.50
CA GLU A 154 -17.37 10.62 -27.50
C GLU A 154 -18.23 9.99 -28.60
N ILE A 155 -19.12 9.08 -28.24
CA ILE A 155 -20.22 8.70 -29.13
C ILE A 155 -21.27 9.78 -28.94
N SER A 156 -21.30 10.70 -29.90
CA SER A 156 -22.42 11.61 -30.14
C SER A 156 -23.58 10.77 -30.69
N GLU A 157 -24.64 10.62 -29.89
CA GLU A 157 -25.92 10.11 -30.37
C GLU A 157 -26.73 11.29 -30.92
N ASP A 158 -26.41 11.68 -32.16
CA ASP A 158 -27.38 12.30 -33.05
C ASP A 158 -27.84 11.21 -34.02
N ASP A 159 -29.08 10.74 -33.89
CA ASP A 159 -29.89 10.47 -35.08
C ASP A 159 -31.38 10.57 -34.77
N ASP A 160 -31.99 11.48 -35.51
CA ASP A 160 -33.42 11.72 -35.62
C ASP A 160 -34.15 10.45 -36.07
N ASP A 161 -35.26 10.10 -35.41
CA ASP A 161 -36.31 9.36 -36.10
C ASP A 161 -37.70 9.90 -35.77
N ALA A 162 -38.11 10.81 -36.64
CA ALA A 162 -39.45 11.32 -36.73
C ALA A 162 -40.37 10.27 -37.37
N ARG A 163 -41.41 9.89 -36.63
CA ARG A 163 -42.76 9.48 -37.10
C ARG A 163 -42.92 9.08 -38.58
N LEU A 164 -43.32 7.83 -38.83
CA LEU A 164 -44.17 7.50 -39.99
C LEU A 164 -44.99 6.20 -39.81
N PHE A 165 -46.30 6.40 -39.58
CA PHE A 165 -47.50 5.56 -39.80
C PHE A 165 -47.44 4.01 -39.73
N GLU A 166 -48.27 3.43 -38.86
CA GLU A 166 -49.54 2.75 -39.22
C GLU A 166 -50.52 2.74 -38.03
#